data_AF-Q65TJ2-F1
#
_entry.id   AF-Q65TJ2-F1
#
_cell.length_a   1.000
_cell.length_b   1.000
_cell.length_c   1.000
_cell.angle_alpha   90.00
_cell.angle_beta   90.00
_cell.angle_gamma   90.00
#
_symmetry.space_group_name_H-M   'P 1'
#
loop_
_entity.id
_entity.type
_entity.pdbx_description
1 polymer ?
#
loop_
_entity_poly.entity_id
_entity_poly.type
_entity_poly.pdbx_seq_one_letter_code
_entity_poly.pdbx_strand_id
1 'polypeptide(L)'
;MMIFSSCKTPNHFLCAIFIGFGLNIPQTYAETVTQQFQKAFSSAEVSEKKESGLALDIARHFYSAETIKNFIDTIHKNGGTFLHLHFSDHENYAIESTILDQRAENARRDENGFYVNPKTGKPFLTYEQLKDIMDYAKQKNVELIPELDSPNHMTAIFNLLAEKNGKDYVQKLRSKWTNEEIDITNPDSIAFMTSLIEEVVWIFGNSTKHFHIGGDEFGYSEENNHEFINYANKLSAFLKEKGLKTRIWNDGLIKSTIDQLDPNIQVTYWSYDGNTQNKQAARQRRTMRISMPELIERGFSVLNYNSYYLYFNPKESPNISKDSDFAMRDVIKNWDLSIWDEKNTQNKVAEPNKISGSALAIWGEYAGSLKGDSIHKATENLLKAIIYKTNAAGDSTGTISRKLQQLDFAQINANSYIDLMQVRNNESVTLENYPQTVHLLQTNALSGKKRVLWVSGSHVHKIRLEPQWQKTGLNEKRNGKSYTAYKYQDNILWLDDNITEQ
;
A
#
# COMPACT_ATOMS: atom_id res chain seq x y z
N MET A 1 -14.89 43.93 50.09
CA MET A 1 -13.65 43.20 50.43
C MET A 1 -14.08 41.85 51.04
N MET A 2 -14.26 40.86 50.18
CA MET A 2 -14.68 39.47 50.44
C MET A 2 -13.88 38.62 49.42
N ILE A 3 -13.52 37.36 49.58
CA ILE A 3 -13.48 36.33 50.62
C ILE A 3 -12.55 35.23 50.02
N PHE A 4 -11.67 34.64 50.85
CA PHE A 4 -11.06 33.28 50.84
C PHE A 4 -10.92 32.46 49.53
N SER A 5 -9.71 32.06 49.09
CA SER A 5 -8.96 30.79 49.40
C SER A 5 -9.66 29.52 48.86
N SER A 6 -9.11 28.55 48.12
CA SER A 6 -7.76 28.15 47.68
C SER A 6 -7.90 27.01 46.64
N CYS A 7 -7.02 26.90 45.63
CA CYS A 7 -6.58 25.61 45.08
C CYS A 7 -5.34 25.78 44.19
N LYS A 8 -4.27 25.01 44.46
CA LYS A 8 -3.01 24.97 43.71
C LYS A 8 -2.97 23.69 42.87
N THR A 9 -2.72 23.79 41.55
CA THR A 9 -1.71 23.05 40.74
C THR A 9 -1.81 23.39 39.24
N PRO A 10 -0.75 23.15 38.45
CA PRO A 10 -0.33 24.03 37.35
C PRO A 10 -0.77 23.52 35.98
N ASN A 11 -1.19 24.45 35.11
CA ASN A 11 -1.01 24.41 33.66
C ASN A 11 -1.51 25.74 33.09
N HIS A 12 -0.68 26.77 33.21
CA HIS A 12 -0.83 28.04 32.49
C HIS A 12 0.21 28.06 31.37
N PHE A 13 -0.12 27.44 30.23
CA PHE A 13 0.52 27.75 28.96
C PHE A 13 -0.43 27.69 27.75
N LEU A 14 -1.74 27.49 27.97
CA LEU A 14 -2.73 27.36 26.88
C LEU A 14 -3.84 28.43 26.87
N CYS A 15 -3.77 29.46 27.74
CA CYS A 15 -4.81 30.48 27.83
C CYS A 15 -4.48 31.82 27.13
N ALA A 16 -3.38 31.94 26.39
CA ALA A 16 -2.96 33.24 25.81
C ALA A 16 -2.87 33.31 24.27
N ILE A 17 -3.27 32.28 23.52
CA ILE A 17 -3.15 32.26 22.04
C ILE A 17 -4.51 32.18 21.31
N PHE A 18 -5.64 32.34 21.99
CA PHE A 18 -6.98 32.16 21.38
C PHE A 18 -7.89 33.41 21.31
N ILE A 19 -7.38 34.63 21.49
CA ILE A 19 -8.23 35.86 21.42
C ILE A 19 -7.90 36.75 20.20
N GLY A 20 -6.93 36.40 19.35
CA GLY A 20 -6.40 37.34 18.34
C GLY A 20 -7.00 37.32 16.92
N PHE A 21 -7.47 36.18 16.39
CA PHE A 21 -7.84 36.10 14.97
C PHE A 21 -9.04 35.18 14.77
N GLY A 22 -10.24 35.75 14.73
CA GLY A 22 -11.53 35.07 14.58
C GLY A 22 -11.72 34.32 13.25
N LEU A 23 -11.00 33.23 13.06
CA LEU A 23 -11.23 32.19 12.06
C LEU A 23 -10.84 30.84 12.69
N ASN A 24 -11.81 29.93 12.86
CA ASN A 24 -11.58 28.61 13.46
C ASN A 24 -12.09 27.51 12.51
N ILE A 25 -11.16 26.84 11.83
CA ILE A 25 -11.38 25.51 11.23
C ILE A 25 -10.60 24.53 12.11
N PRO A 26 -11.21 23.48 12.69
CA PRO A 26 -10.51 22.72 13.73
C PRO A 26 -9.62 21.61 13.17
N GLN A 27 -8.33 21.73 13.47
CA GLN A 27 -7.29 20.68 13.44
C GLN A 27 -7.52 19.61 14.55
N THR A 28 -8.56 19.75 15.37
CA THR A 28 -8.85 18.95 16.57
C THR A 28 -9.59 17.63 16.32
N TYR A 29 -10.02 17.37 15.07
CA TYR A 29 -10.85 16.20 14.75
C TYR A 29 -10.06 14.91 14.56
N ALA A 30 -8.86 14.97 13.97
CA ALA A 30 -7.99 13.79 13.85
C ALA A 30 -7.54 13.29 15.23
N GLU A 31 -7.30 14.19 16.18
CA GLU A 31 -6.85 13.86 17.54
C GLU A 31 -7.95 13.22 18.39
N THR A 32 -9.20 13.69 18.27
CA THR A 32 -10.33 13.16 19.05
C THR A 32 -10.73 11.76 18.60
N VAL A 33 -10.68 11.51 17.28
CA VAL A 33 -10.87 10.17 16.69
C VAL A 33 -9.71 9.27 17.11
N THR A 34 -8.46 9.72 16.98
CA THR A 34 -7.28 8.92 17.38
C THR A 34 -7.30 8.54 18.87
N GLN A 35 -7.74 9.44 19.77
CA GLN A 35 -7.85 9.14 21.20
C GLN A 35 -8.97 8.16 21.54
N GLN A 36 -10.13 8.24 20.88
CA GLN A 36 -11.22 7.28 21.09
C GLN A 36 -10.90 5.90 20.51
N PHE A 37 -10.15 5.84 19.40
CA PHE A 37 -9.56 4.62 18.88
C PHE A 37 -8.58 4.04 19.91
N GLN A 38 -7.51 4.75 20.28
CA GLN A 38 -6.49 4.25 21.23
C GLN A 38 -7.06 3.71 22.55
N LYS A 39 -8.08 4.38 23.13
CA LYS A 39 -8.67 3.99 24.41
C LYS A 39 -9.53 2.73 24.33
N ALA A 40 -10.00 2.36 23.13
CA ALA A 40 -10.80 1.15 22.91
C ALA A 40 -9.95 -0.11 22.63
N PHE A 41 -8.64 0.04 22.42
CA PHE A 41 -7.73 -1.03 21.98
C PHE A 41 -6.69 -1.45 23.05
N SER A 42 -6.76 -0.91 24.27
CA SER A 42 -5.82 -1.21 25.34
C SER A 42 -6.08 -2.52 26.12
N SER A 43 -6.89 -3.45 25.58
CA SER A 43 -7.04 -4.77 26.20
C SER A 43 -7.50 -5.81 25.17
N ALA A 44 -6.55 -6.56 24.61
CA ALA A 44 -6.83 -7.84 23.98
C ALA A 44 -5.59 -8.74 24.12
N GLU A 45 -5.77 -9.86 24.81
CA GLU A 45 -4.80 -10.94 24.93
C GLU A 45 -4.55 -11.63 23.57
N VAL A 46 -3.36 -12.19 23.45
CA VAL A 46 -2.71 -12.65 22.22
C VAL A 46 -3.44 -13.84 21.59
N SER A 47 -4.15 -13.63 20.48
CA SER A 47 -4.13 -14.60 19.38
C SER A 47 -2.83 -14.40 18.58
N GLU A 48 -2.34 -15.41 17.85
CA GLU A 48 -1.18 -15.23 16.97
C GLU A 48 -1.42 -14.05 16.02
N LYS A 49 -0.75 -12.94 16.31
CA LYS A 49 -0.95 -11.66 15.62
C LYS A 49 -0.54 -11.83 14.15
N LYS A 50 -1.46 -11.51 13.24
CA LYS A 50 -1.21 -11.54 11.80
C LYS A 50 -0.08 -10.57 11.42
N GLU A 51 0.69 -10.95 10.41
CA GLU A 51 1.71 -10.09 9.82
C GLU A 51 1.02 -9.05 8.93
N SER A 52 0.87 -7.82 9.44
CA SER A 52 0.29 -6.71 8.70
C SER A 52 1.30 -5.58 8.52
N GLY A 53 1.36 -4.99 7.34
CA GLY A 53 2.41 -4.02 7.03
C GLY A 53 2.22 -3.22 5.75
N LEU A 54 3.31 -2.60 5.33
CA LEU A 54 3.43 -1.80 4.12
C LEU A 54 4.62 -2.34 3.30
N ALA A 55 4.45 -2.54 2.00
CA ALA A 55 5.54 -2.56 1.03
C ALA A 55 5.67 -1.15 0.42
N LEU A 56 6.83 -0.53 0.61
CA LEU A 56 7.11 0.82 0.13
C LEU A 56 8.21 0.75 -0.92
N ASP A 57 7.86 1.07 -2.16
CA ASP A 57 8.78 1.20 -3.27
C ASP A 57 9.53 2.53 -3.20
N ILE A 58 10.80 2.45 -2.79
CA ILE A 58 11.71 3.59 -2.77
C ILE A 58 12.65 3.62 -3.99
N ALA A 59 12.55 2.63 -4.88
CA ALA A 59 13.36 2.52 -6.09
C ALA A 59 12.79 3.42 -7.21
N ARG A 60 11.48 3.36 -7.46
CA ARG A 60 10.82 4.18 -8.50
C ARG A 60 10.53 5.59 -8.01
N HIS A 61 10.19 5.73 -6.73
CA HIS A 61 9.92 7.02 -6.11
C HIS A 61 10.62 7.13 -4.76
N PHE A 62 11.55 8.08 -4.62
CA PHE A 62 12.36 8.17 -3.41
C PHE A 62 11.64 8.91 -2.27
N TYR A 63 11.76 8.40 -1.05
CA TYR A 63 11.16 8.98 0.15
C TYR A 63 12.27 9.42 1.12
N SER A 64 12.05 10.54 1.80
CA SER A 64 12.97 10.99 2.85
C SER A 64 12.96 10.02 4.03
N ALA A 65 14.04 10.00 4.82
CA ALA A 65 14.09 9.22 6.05
C ALA A 65 12.97 9.60 7.03
N GLU A 66 12.60 10.88 7.10
CA GLU A 66 11.49 11.37 7.92
C GLU A 66 10.14 10.84 7.43
N THR A 67 9.90 10.85 6.11
CA THR A 67 8.68 10.29 5.53
C THR A 67 8.57 8.78 5.79
N ILE A 68 9.68 8.03 5.70
CA ILE A 68 9.71 6.61 6.02
C ILE A 68 9.37 6.37 7.50
N LYS A 69 9.88 7.21 8.41
CA LYS A 69 9.52 7.18 9.83
C LYS A 69 8.03 7.50 10.07
N ASN A 70 7.44 8.39 9.28
CA ASN A 70 6.00 8.67 9.33
C ASN A 70 5.16 7.45 8.93
N PHE A 71 5.58 6.67 7.92
CA PHE A 71 4.96 5.38 7.61
C PHE A 71 5.11 4.37 8.75
N ILE A 72 6.30 4.27 9.36
CA ILE A 72 6.52 3.42 10.55
C ILE A 72 5.57 3.79 11.69
N ASP A 73 5.36 5.08 11.94
CA ASP A 73 4.39 5.54 12.93
C ASP A 73 2.96 5.12 12.60
N THR A 74 2.55 5.21 11.34
CA THR A 74 1.23 4.72 10.90
C THR A 74 1.10 3.22 11.12
N ILE A 75 2.11 2.42 10.77
CA ILE A 75 2.11 0.96 10.96
C ILE A 75 1.97 0.64 12.45
N HIS A 76 2.85 1.20 13.29
CA HIS A 76 2.89 0.96 14.73
C HIS A 76 1.58 1.34 15.43
N LYS A 77 1.10 2.57 15.23
CA LYS A 77 -0.08 3.12 15.92
C LYS A 77 -1.35 2.32 15.64
N ASN A 78 -1.39 1.56 14.54
CA ASN A 78 -2.57 0.81 14.10
C ASN A 78 -2.39 -0.71 14.26
N GLY A 79 -1.34 -1.13 14.97
CA GLY A 79 -1.11 -2.54 15.28
C GLY A 79 -0.52 -3.35 14.13
N GLY A 80 0.07 -2.70 13.13
CA GLY A 80 0.92 -3.36 12.14
C GLY A 80 2.21 -3.91 12.75
N THR A 81 3.03 -4.54 11.92
CA THR A 81 4.18 -5.35 12.35
C THR A 81 5.42 -5.18 11.49
N PHE A 82 5.29 -4.81 10.20
CA PHE A 82 6.46 -4.68 9.33
C PHE A 82 6.34 -3.56 8.30
N LEU A 83 7.49 -3.06 7.87
CA LEU A 83 7.71 -2.28 6.67
C LEU A 83 8.64 -3.07 5.75
N HIS A 84 8.09 -3.55 4.64
CA HIS A 84 8.80 -4.13 3.52
C HIS A 84 9.34 -2.99 2.65
N LEU A 85 10.66 -2.90 2.52
CA LEU A 85 11.33 -1.80 1.84
C LEU A 85 11.87 -2.29 0.50
N HIS A 86 11.13 -2.00 -0.57
CA HIS A 86 11.50 -2.30 -1.94
C HIS A 86 12.44 -1.20 -2.45
N PHE A 87 13.75 -1.42 -2.29
CA PHE A 87 14.77 -0.40 -2.53
C PHE A 87 15.56 -0.58 -3.82
N SER A 88 15.42 -1.71 -4.50
CA SER A 88 16.17 -2.04 -5.71
C SER A 88 15.21 -2.43 -6.81
N ASP A 89 15.28 -1.71 -7.93
CA ASP A 89 14.57 -2.07 -9.16
C ASP A 89 15.35 -1.63 -10.42
N HIS A 90 14.72 -1.68 -11.59
CA HIS A 90 15.24 -1.14 -12.84
C HIS A 90 15.61 0.34 -12.74
N GLU A 91 14.77 1.15 -12.10
CA GLU A 91 14.91 2.61 -12.06
C GLU A 91 16.01 3.11 -11.11
N ASN A 92 16.27 2.38 -10.02
CA ASN A 92 17.22 2.80 -9.00
C ASN A 92 17.63 1.67 -8.04
N TYR A 93 18.82 1.82 -7.46
CA TYR A 93 19.24 1.14 -6.24
C TYR A 93 19.33 2.21 -5.15
N ALA A 94 18.33 2.25 -4.26
CA ALA A 94 18.02 3.42 -3.43
C ALA A 94 18.68 3.41 -2.03
N ILE A 95 19.71 2.60 -1.82
CA ILE A 95 20.51 2.60 -0.58
C ILE A 95 22.01 2.70 -0.89
N GLU A 96 22.81 3.09 0.10
CA GLU A 96 24.26 3.12 0.00
C GLU A 96 24.84 1.70 -0.15
N SER A 97 25.90 1.54 -0.95
CA SER A 97 26.56 0.25 -1.18
C SER A 97 28.04 0.42 -1.45
N THR A 98 28.85 -0.37 -0.74
CA THR A 98 30.30 -0.48 -0.96
C THR A 98 30.59 -1.43 -2.13
N ILE A 99 29.83 -2.51 -2.25
CA ILE A 99 29.90 -3.45 -3.38
C ILE A 99 29.59 -2.75 -4.71
N LEU A 100 28.66 -1.80 -4.75
CA LEU A 100 28.27 -1.08 -5.96
C LEU A 100 28.97 0.28 -6.13
N ASP A 101 29.87 0.66 -5.23
CA ASP A 101 30.58 1.96 -5.22
C ASP A 101 29.62 3.18 -5.23
N GLN A 102 28.47 3.02 -4.56
CA GLN A 102 27.51 4.10 -4.32
C GLN A 102 27.67 4.56 -2.87
N ARG A 103 28.46 5.61 -2.65
CA ARG A 103 28.89 6.07 -1.32
C ARG A 103 28.44 7.50 -1.03
N ALA A 104 28.05 7.76 0.22
CA ALA A 104 27.60 9.09 0.66
C ALA A 104 28.69 10.16 0.47
N GLU A 105 29.96 9.80 0.67
CA GLU A 105 31.12 10.69 0.48
C GLU A 105 31.31 11.17 -0.97
N ASN A 106 30.83 10.39 -1.93
CA ASN A 106 30.92 10.68 -3.37
C ASN A 106 29.63 11.30 -3.93
N ALA A 107 28.58 11.41 -3.11
CA ALA A 107 27.28 11.92 -3.54
C ALA A 107 27.21 13.44 -3.51
N ARG A 108 26.42 13.99 -4.44
CA ARG A 108 25.98 15.39 -4.35
C ARG A 108 24.70 15.48 -3.54
N ARG A 109 24.36 16.68 -3.06
CA ARG A 109 23.03 16.97 -2.50
C ARG A 109 22.16 17.64 -3.55
N ASP A 110 20.91 17.21 -3.69
CA ASP A 110 19.92 17.91 -4.52
C ASP A 110 19.19 19.03 -3.74
N GLU A 111 18.23 19.69 -4.40
CA GLU A 111 17.43 20.77 -3.81
C GLU A 111 16.55 20.33 -2.63
N ASN A 112 16.22 19.04 -2.55
CA ASN A 112 15.46 18.45 -1.45
C ASN A 112 16.40 17.94 -0.33
N GLY A 113 17.71 18.10 -0.51
CA GLY A 113 18.71 17.61 0.42
C GLY A 113 18.88 16.09 0.36
N PHE A 114 18.50 15.40 -0.70
CA PHE A 114 18.79 13.97 -0.86
C PHE A 114 20.23 13.75 -1.32
N TYR A 115 20.84 12.63 -0.88
CA TYR A 115 22.11 12.19 -1.43
C TYR A 115 21.85 11.58 -2.81
N VAL A 116 22.50 12.12 -3.83
CA VAL A 116 22.32 11.72 -5.22
C VAL A 116 23.64 11.25 -5.78
N ASN A 117 23.64 10.04 -6.33
CA ASN A 117 24.79 9.51 -7.02
C ASN A 117 25.05 10.35 -8.29
N PRO A 118 26.25 10.95 -8.46
CA PRO A 118 26.52 11.86 -9.56
C PRO A 118 26.55 11.16 -10.93
N LYS A 119 26.79 9.84 -10.97
CA LYS A 119 26.84 9.05 -12.21
C LYS A 119 25.44 8.65 -12.68
N THR A 120 24.60 8.17 -11.78
CA THR A 120 23.23 7.72 -12.12
C THR A 120 22.21 8.84 -12.08
N GLY A 121 22.50 9.93 -11.35
CA GLY A 121 21.56 11.01 -11.08
C GLY A 121 20.43 10.60 -10.13
N LYS A 122 20.52 9.44 -9.48
CA LYS A 122 19.46 8.88 -8.63
C LYS A 122 19.74 9.06 -7.14
N PRO A 123 18.69 9.32 -6.32
CA PRO A 123 18.84 9.46 -4.88
C PRO A 123 19.01 8.11 -4.17
N PHE A 124 19.66 8.11 -3.01
CA PHE A 124 19.77 6.92 -2.15
C PHE A 124 19.85 7.30 -0.66
N LEU A 125 19.45 6.35 0.21
CA LEU A 125 19.62 6.47 1.66
C LEU A 125 21.05 6.11 2.07
N THR A 126 21.69 6.95 2.87
CA THR A 126 23.03 6.65 3.43
C THR A 126 22.96 5.57 4.51
N TYR A 127 24.10 4.97 4.84
CA TYR A 127 24.19 4.05 5.98
C TYR A 127 23.75 4.71 7.29
N GLU A 128 24.05 5.99 7.49
CA GLU A 128 23.61 6.75 8.67
C GLU A 128 22.08 6.93 8.67
N GLN A 129 21.47 7.28 7.53
CA GLN A 129 20.02 7.42 7.41
C GLN A 129 19.30 6.08 7.61
N LEU A 130 19.82 5.00 7.03
CA LEU A 130 19.29 3.65 7.25
C LEU A 130 19.38 3.26 8.72
N LYS A 131 20.52 3.52 9.39
CA LYS A 131 20.68 3.27 10.83
C LYS A 131 19.63 3.99 11.66
N ASP A 132 19.41 5.26 11.37
CA ASP A 132 18.41 6.09 12.04
C ASP A 132 16.97 5.56 11.81
N ILE A 133 16.63 5.12 10.60
CA ILE A 133 15.34 4.49 10.30
C ILE A 133 15.19 3.15 11.03
N MET A 134 16.22 2.29 11.04
CA MET A 134 16.23 1.00 11.72
C MET A 134 16.05 1.13 13.24
N ASP A 135 16.79 2.05 13.87
CA ASP A 135 16.68 2.31 15.31
C ASP A 135 15.25 2.81 15.65
N TYR A 136 14.67 3.65 14.79
CA TYR A 136 13.30 4.13 14.95
C TYR A 136 12.26 3.01 14.81
N ALA A 137 12.36 2.17 13.77
CA ALA A 137 11.48 1.04 13.55
C ALA A 137 11.51 0.05 14.72
N LYS A 138 12.71 -0.22 15.25
CA LYS A 138 12.92 -1.07 16.42
C LYS A 138 12.23 -0.52 17.67
N GLN A 139 12.34 0.78 17.94
CA GLN A 139 11.62 1.43 19.06
C GLN A 139 10.11 1.30 18.94
N LYS A 140 9.60 1.12 17.73
CA LYS A 140 8.17 0.97 17.41
C LYS A 140 7.74 -0.49 17.22
N ASN A 141 8.63 -1.47 17.48
CA ASN A 141 8.36 -2.89 17.21
C ASN A 141 7.84 -3.14 15.78
N VAL A 142 8.35 -2.38 14.80
CA VAL A 142 8.11 -2.58 13.37
C VAL A 142 9.36 -3.19 12.77
N GLU A 143 9.22 -4.37 12.17
CA GLU A 143 10.32 -5.02 11.45
C GLU A 143 10.58 -4.30 10.12
N LEU A 144 11.85 -4.04 9.79
CA LEU A 144 12.23 -3.59 8.46
C LEU A 144 12.69 -4.78 7.63
N ILE A 145 12.03 -5.02 6.50
CA ILE A 145 12.28 -6.18 5.64
C ILE A 145 12.87 -5.65 4.34
N PRO A 146 14.19 -5.76 4.14
CA PRO A 146 14.83 -5.35 2.89
C PRO A 146 14.41 -6.26 1.74
N GLU A 147 14.20 -5.66 0.57
CA GLU A 147 14.06 -6.39 -0.69
C GLU A 147 15.16 -6.04 -1.68
N LEU A 148 15.90 -7.07 -2.07
CA LEU A 148 16.83 -7.02 -3.19
C LEU A 148 16.26 -7.90 -4.30
N ASP A 149 15.61 -7.28 -5.27
CA ASP A 149 14.90 -8.01 -6.32
C ASP A 149 15.84 -8.71 -7.30
N SER A 150 15.49 -9.95 -7.66
CA SER A 150 16.17 -10.79 -8.63
C SER A 150 15.27 -11.98 -9.01
N PRO A 151 15.39 -12.54 -10.24
CA PRO A 151 16.47 -12.29 -11.19
C PRO A 151 16.23 -11.15 -12.18
N ASN A 152 14.99 -10.67 -12.33
CA ASN A 152 14.68 -9.46 -13.11
C ASN A 152 14.78 -8.21 -12.20
N HIS A 153 14.18 -7.07 -12.56
CA HIS A 153 14.06 -5.90 -11.68
C HIS A 153 15.40 -5.40 -11.11
N MET A 154 16.49 -5.49 -11.88
CA MET A 154 17.83 -5.18 -11.34
C MET A 154 18.73 -4.35 -12.27
N THR A 155 18.13 -3.62 -13.23
CA THR A 155 18.88 -2.79 -14.17
C THR A 155 19.75 -1.73 -13.48
N ALA A 156 19.30 -1.16 -12.35
CA ALA A 156 20.10 -0.18 -11.61
C ALA A 156 21.38 -0.78 -11.03
N ILE A 157 21.32 -2.03 -10.53
CA ILE A 157 22.51 -2.77 -10.06
C ILE A 157 23.49 -2.96 -11.21
N PHE A 158 23.01 -3.39 -12.39
CA PHE A 158 23.85 -3.55 -13.57
C PHE A 158 24.51 -2.24 -14.01
N ASN A 159 23.80 -1.12 -13.93
CA ASN A 159 24.35 0.20 -14.28
C ASN A 159 25.47 0.61 -13.31
N LEU A 160 25.27 0.45 -12.00
CA LEU A 160 26.29 0.75 -11.00
C LEU A 160 27.53 -0.16 -11.17
N LEU A 161 27.32 -1.45 -11.41
CA LEU A 161 28.42 -2.37 -11.72
C LEU A 161 29.16 -2.01 -13.01
N ALA A 162 28.44 -1.56 -14.06
CA ALA A 162 29.08 -1.14 -15.29
C ALA A 162 29.97 0.09 -15.07
N GLU A 163 29.52 1.03 -14.23
CA GLU A 163 30.29 2.21 -13.83
C GLU A 163 31.51 1.89 -12.95
N LYS A 164 31.47 0.79 -12.20
CA LYS A 164 32.55 0.36 -11.30
C LYS A 164 33.56 -0.59 -11.97
N ASN A 165 33.06 -1.61 -12.66
CA ASN A 165 33.82 -2.76 -13.16
C ASN A 165 33.87 -2.84 -14.70
N GLY A 166 33.11 -2.01 -15.40
CA GLY A 166 33.01 -2.00 -16.86
C GLY A 166 31.90 -2.92 -17.40
N LYS A 167 31.43 -2.60 -18.61
CA LYS A 167 30.30 -3.31 -19.25
C LYS A 167 30.58 -4.80 -19.48
N ASP A 168 31.81 -5.17 -19.84
CA ASP A 168 32.20 -6.57 -20.09
C ASP A 168 32.09 -7.44 -18.84
N TYR A 169 32.30 -6.87 -17.64
CA TYR A 169 32.08 -7.58 -16.38
C TYR A 169 30.59 -7.90 -16.21
N VAL A 170 29.72 -6.89 -16.40
CA VAL A 170 28.27 -7.03 -16.26
C VAL A 170 27.69 -8.05 -17.25
N GLN A 171 28.18 -8.06 -18.49
CA GLN A 171 27.72 -9.02 -19.50
C GLN A 171 27.99 -10.48 -19.13
N LYS A 172 29.02 -10.76 -18.32
CA LYS A 172 29.30 -12.12 -17.83
C LYS A 172 28.32 -12.56 -16.74
N LEU A 173 27.71 -11.62 -16.03
CA LEU A 173 26.75 -11.92 -14.97
C LEU A 173 25.31 -12.08 -15.50
N ARG A 174 24.98 -11.40 -16.61
CA ARG A 174 23.63 -11.39 -17.18
C ARG A 174 23.22 -12.73 -17.78
N SER A 175 21.91 -12.94 -17.79
CA SER A 175 21.26 -14.00 -18.55
C SER A 175 21.66 -13.93 -20.03
N LYS A 176 21.81 -15.10 -20.66
CA LYS A 176 22.09 -15.19 -22.10
C LYS A 176 20.85 -14.86 -22.95
N TRP A 177 19.67 -14.82 -22.34
CA TRP A 177 18.38 -14.67 -23.02
C TRP A 177 17.83 -13.24 -22.98
N THR A 178 18.18 -12.49 -21.93
CA THR A 178 17.75 -11.09 -21.77
C THR A 178 18.82 -10.28 -21.05
N ASN A 179 18.85 -8.98 -21.33
CA ASN A 179 19.75 -8.03 -20.70
C ASN A 179 19.24 -7.50 -19.35
N GLU A 180 18.02 -7.86 -18.98
CA GLU A 180 17.34 -7.36 -17.79
C GLU A 180 17.49 -8.30 -16.59
N GLU A 181 17.94 -9.54 -16.83
CA GLU A 181 18.05 -10.57 -15.80
C GLU A 181 19.50 -10.98 -15.51
N ILE A 182 19.75 -11.40 -14.28
CA ILE A 182 20.97 -12.10 -13.89
C ILE A 182 20.90 -13.59 -14.29
N ASP A 183 22.03 -14.18 -14.68
CA ASP A 183 22.11 -15.61 -14.98
C ASP A 183 22.04 -16.43 -13.68
N ILE A 184 20.85 -16.94 -13.38
CA ILE A 184 20.56 -17.77 -12.20
C ILE A 184 21.26 -19.14 -12.21
N THR A 185 21.88 -19.53 -13.32
CA THR A 185 22.63 -20.79 -13.46
C THR A 185 24.14 -20.60 -13.36
N ASN A 186 24.63 -19.36 -13.55
CA ASN A 186 26.05 -19.04 -13.50
C ASN A 186 26.55 -18.94 -12.04
N PRO A 187 27.54 -19.74 -11.62
CA PRO A 187 28.12 -19.65 -10.27
C PRO A 187 28.64 -18.26 -9.90
N ASP A 188 29.24 -17.52 -10.84
CA ASP A 188 29.76 -16.17 -10.58
C ASP A 188 28.63 -15.16 -10.31
N SER A 189 27.51 -15.32 -11.00
CA SER A 189 26.30 -14.53 -10.80
C SER A 189 25.66 -14.80 -9.44
N ILE A 190 25.56 -16.07 -9.03
CA ILE A 190 25.07 -16.45 -7.71
C ILE A 190 26.01 -15.95 -6.61
N ALA A 191 27.33 -16.04 -6.83
CA ALA A 191 28.33 -15.51 -5.91
C ALA A 191 28.23 -13.98 -5.76
N PHE A 192 27.98 -13.27 -6.86
CA PHE A 192 27.71 -11.83 -6.81
C PHE A 192 26.44 -11.52 -6.01
N MET A 193 25.32 -12.20 -6.28
CA MET A 193 24.07 -11.97 -5.56
C MET A 193 24.19 -12.26 -4.07
N THR A 194 24.84 -13.37 -3.70
CA THR A 194 25.08 -13.70 -2.28
C THR A 194 25.99 -12.67 -1.59
N SER A 195 27.00 -12.14 -2.28
CA SER A 195 27.84 -11.05 -1.79
C SER A 195 27.04 -9.76 -1.55
N LEU A 196 26.17 -9.38 -2.49
CA LEU A 196 25.32 -8.19 -2.34
C LEU A 196 24.27 -8.37 -1.23
N ILE A 197 23.65 -9.55 -1.13
CA ILE A 197 22.75 -9.90 -0.01
C ILE A 197 23.52 -9.82 1.31
N GLU A 198 24.76 -10.29 1.39
CA GLU A 198 25.57 -10.21 2.60
C GLU A 198 25.78 -8.76 3.07
N GLU A 199 26.06 -7.84 2.14
CA GLU A 199 26.15 -6.42 2.45
C GLU A 199 24.82 -5.88 2.99
N VAL A 200 23.69 -6.20 2.34
CA VAL A 200 22.36 -5.75 2.80
C VAL A 200 22.03 -6.35 4.17
N VAL A 201 22.35 -7.61 4.43
CA VAL A 201 22.18 -8.23 5.75
C VAL A 201 23.04 -7.53 6.80
N TRP A 202 24.28 -7.15 6.46
CA TRP A 202 25.14 -6.38 7.36
C TRP A 202 24.55 -4.99 7.66
N ILE A 203 24.02 -4.30 6.65
CA ILE A 203 23.34 -3.00 6.81
C ILE A 203 22.15 -3.16 7.76
N PHE A 204 21.25 -4.10 7.49
CA PHE A 204 19.99 -4.23 8.23
C PHE A 204 20.15 -4.86 9.63
N GLY A 205 21.25 -5.58 9.85
CA GLY A 205 21.65 -6.12 11.14
C GLY A 205 20.51 -6.86 11.87
N ASN A 206 20.29 -6.52 13.14
CA ASN A 206 19.25 -7.16 13.97
C ASN A 206 17.87 -6.48 13.92
N SER A 207 17.66 -5.52 13.01
CA SER A 207 16.36 -4.87 12.80
C SER A 207 15.42 -5.69 11.91
N THR A 208 15.94 -6.78 11.32
CA THR A 208 15.23 -7.63 10.39
C THR A 208 15.28 -9.09 10.82
N LYS A 209 14.21 -9.84 10.54
CA LYS A 209 14.11 -11.30 10.69
C LYS A 209 13.82 -11.97 9.35
N HIS A 210 13.40 -11.20 8.35
CA HIS A 210 13.07 -11.65 7.00
C HIS A 210 13.86 -10.85 5.98
N PHE A 211 14.27 -11.52 4.90
CA PHE A 211 14.84 -10.88 3.72
C PHE A 211 13.99 -11.26 2.51
N HIS A 212 13.58 -10.28 1.71
CA HIS A 212 12.83 -10.52 0.49
C HIS A 212 13.80 -10.63 -0.70
N ILE A 213 13.77 -11.77 -1.41
CA ILE A 213 14.69 -12.04 -2.53
C ILE A 213 14.09 -11.66 -3.91
N GLY A 214 12.90 -11.06 -3.90
CA GLY A 214 12.17 -10.68 -5.10
C GLY A 214 11.48 -11.87 -5.76
N GLY A 215 11.71 -12.04 -7.07
CA GLY A 215 11.30 -13.22 -7.83
C GLY A 215 10.02 -13.04 -8.63
N ASP A 216 9.68 -11.81 -9.01
CA ASP A 216 8.57 -11.45 -9.88
C ASP A 216 9.03 -11.15 -11.33
N GLU A 217 8.04 -11.18 -12.24
CA GLU A 217 8.12 -10.76 -13.64
C GLU A 217 9.38 -11.16 -14.45
N PHE A 218 9.95 -12.33 -14.19
CA PHE A 218 11.10 -12.87 -14.91
C PHE A 218 10.73 -13.94 -15.96
N GLY A 219 11.67 -14.23 -16.86
CA GLY A 219 11.53 -15.14 -17.99
C GLY A 219 11.63 -16.62 -17.62
N TYR A 220 10.55 -17.19 -17.09
CA TYR A 220 10.46 -18.64 -16.84
C TYR A 220 9.41 -19.35 -17.72
N SER A 221 9.58 -20.66 -17.84
CA SER A 221 8.68 -21.62 -18.45
C SER A 221 8.67 -22.90 -17.61
N GLU A 222 7.71 -23.80 -17.84
CA GLU A 222 7.71 -25.11 -17.16
C GLU A 222 9.02 -25.88 -17.36
N GLU A 223 9.69 -25.70 -18.49
CA GLU A 223 10.92 -26.38 -18.85
C GLU A 223 12.13 -25.89 -18.04
N ASN A 224 12.23 -24.57 -17.78
CA ASN A 224 13.41 -23.98 -17.13
C ASN A 224 13.19 -23.57 -15.66
N ASN A 225 11.96 -23.62 -15.14
CA ASN A 225 11.66 -23.10 -13.80
C ASN A 225 12.40 -23.82 -12.65
N HIS A 226 12.84 -25.06 -12.86
CA HIS A 226 13.66 -25.78 -11.88
C HIS A 226 14.97 -25.06 -11.55
N GLU A 227 15.54 -24.30 -12.49
CA GLU A 227 16.72 -23.47 -12.24
C GLU A 227 16.39 -22.29 -11.32
N PHE A 228 15.20 -21.69 -11.45
CA PHE A 228 14.73 -20.66 -10.52
C PHE A 228 14.52 -21.22 -9.12
N ILE A 229 13.92 -22.42 -9.00
CA ILE A 229 13.76 -23.06 -7.68
C ILE A 229 15.13 -23.35 -7.04
N ASN A 230 16.11 -23.83 -7.82
CA ASN A 230 17.48 -24.03 -7.35
C ASN A 230 18.14 -22.72 -6.89
N TYR A 231 17.97 -21.64 -7.66
CA TYR A 231 18.46 -20.30 -7.31
C TYR A 231 17.83 -19.79 -6.01
N ALA A 232 16.49 -19.80 -5.91
CA ALA A 232 15.76 -19.38 -4.71
C ALA A 232 16.16 -20.20 -3.48
N ASN A 233 16.30 -21.52 -3.60
CA ASN A 233 16.74 -22.39 -2.52
C ASN A 233 18.17 -22.09 -2.06
N LYS A 234 19.10 -21.78 -2.99
CA LYS A 234 20.47 -21.38 -2.63
C LYS A 234 20.49 -20.07 -1.85
N LEU A 235 19.72 -19.07 -2.29
CA LEU A 235 19.61 -17.80 -1.57
C LEU A 235 18.94 -17.99 -0.21
N SER A 236 17.91 -18.83 -0.12
CA SER A 236 17.23 -19.11 1.15
C SER A 236 18.14 -19.85 2.13
N ALA A 237 18.91 -20.83 1.67
CA ALA A 237 19.90 -21.52 2.49
C ALA A 237 20.97 -20.55 3.02
N PHE A 238 21.47 -19.64 2.17
CA PHE A 238 22.40 -18.60 2.60
C PHE A 238 21.80 -17.67 3.67
N LEU A 239 20.56 -17.20 3.47
CA LEU A 239 19.86 -16.36 4.45
C LEU A 239 19.62 -17.09 5.78
N LYS A 240 19.31 -18.40 5.72
CA LYS A 240 19.14 -19.24 6.90
C LYS A 240 20.41 -19.35 7.72
N GLU A 241 21.58 -19.46 7.08
CA GLU A 241 22.88 -19.43 7.78
C GLU A 241 23.13 -18.09 8.49
N LYS A 242 22.56 -16.99 7.99
CA LYS A 242 22.56 -15.68 8.64
C LYS A 242 21.46 -15.51 9.70
N GLY A 243 20.65 -16.55 9.94
CA GLY A 243 19.55 -16.52 10.91
C GLY A 243 18.30 -15.80 10.43
N LEU A 244 18.15 -15.58 9.12
CA LEU A 244 17.02 -14.89 8.50
C LEU A 244 16.07 -15.87 7.81
N LYS A 245 14.79 -15.53 7.83
CA LYS A 245 13.76 -16.16 6.98
C LYS A 245 13.74 -15.51 5.61
N THR A 246 13.28 -16.24 4.61
CA THR A 246 13.20 -15.75 3.23
C THR A 246 11.76 -15.42 2.86
N ARG A 247 11.55 -14.28 2.18
CA ARG A 247 10.32 -13.97 1.46
C ARG A 247 10.54 -13.92 -0.05
N ILE A 248 9.52 -14.31 -0.82
CA ILE A 248 9.55 -14.34 -2.29
C ILE A 248 8.18 -13.99 -2.88
N TRP A 249 8.17 -13.33 -4.04
CA TRP A 249 6.96 -13.17 -4.86
C TRP A 249 6.51 -14.51 -5.45
N ASN A 250 5.23 -14.61 -5.84
CA ASN A 250 4.62 -15.89 -6.23
C ASN A 250 4.78 -16.27 -7.71
N ASP A 251 5.43 -15.46 -8.54
CA ASP A 251 5.41 -15.59 -10.01
C ASP A 251 6.02 -16.88 -10.54
N GLY A 252 7.19 -17.25 -10.01
CA GLY A 252 7.92 -18.47 -10.36
C GLY A 252 7.41 -19.74 -9.66
N LEU A 253 6.31 -19.63 -8.90
CA LEU A 253 5.74 -20.76 -8.17
C LEU A 253 4.71 -21.47 -9.05
N ILE A 254 5.12 -22.61 -9.61
CA ILE A 254 4.30 -23.42 -10.53
C ILE A 254 4.08 -24.83 -9.99
N LYS A 255 2.97 -25.45 -10.42
CA LYS A 255 2.54 -26.76 -9.92
C LYS A 255 3.57 -27.87 -10.15
N SER A 256 4.35 -27.81 -11.23
CA SER A 256 5.32 -28.85 -11.60
C SER A 256 6.60 -28.83 -10.76
N THR A 257 6.94 -27.71 -10.12
CA THR A 257 8.22 -27.57 -9.38
C THR A 257 8.06 -27.11 -7.94
N ILE A 258 6.85 -26.76 -7.49
CA ILE A 258 6.63 -26.23 -6.13
C ILE A 258 7.13 -27.17 -5.04
N ASP A 259 7.02 -28.49 -5.23
CA ASP A 259 7.45 -29.48 -4.24
C ASP A 259 8.99 -29.55 -4.09
N GLN A 260 9.74 -28.82 -4.92
CA GLN A 260 11.20 -28.67 -4.83
C GLN A 260 11.63 -27.41 -4.06
N LEU A 261 10.73 -26.45 -3.83
CA LEU A 261 11.04 -25.21 -3.12
C LEU A 261 11.20 -25.48 -1.62
N ASP A 262 12.13 -24.80 -0.95
CA ASP A 262 12.25 -24.85 0.51
C ASP A 262 10.92 -24.42 1.16
N PRO A 263 10.24 -25.32 1.90
CA PRO A 263 8.92 -25.04 2.49
C PRO A 263 8.97 -23.97 3.60
N ASN A 264 10.17 -23.57 4.05
CA ASN A 264 10.34 -22.48 5.02
C ASN A 264 10.33 -21.09 4.38
N ILE A 265 10.36 -21.00 3.03
CA ILE A 265 10.21 -19.73 2.32
C ILE A 265 8.76 -19.25 2.49
N GLN A 266 8.62 -17.99 2.87
CA GLN A 266 7.33 -17.33 3.03
C GLN A 266 6.96 -16.60 1.73
N VAL A 267 5.73 -16.78 1.25
CA VAL A 267 5.29 -16.25 -0.05
C VAL A 267 4.52 -14.94 0.13
N THR A 268 4.87 -13.90 -0.62
CA THR A 268 4.09 -12.68 -0.80
C THR A 268 3.26 -12.83 -2.09
N TYR A 269 1.97 -13.15 -1.96
CA TYR A 269 1.14 -13.55 -3.10
C TYR A 269 0.32 -12.38 -3.64
N TRP A 270 0.71 -11.81 -4.78
CA TRP A 270 0.10 -10.58 -5.31
C TRP A 270 -0.90 -10.78 -6.44
N SER A 271 -0.68 -11.79 -7.30
CA SER A 271 -1.56 -12.08 -8.43
C SER A 271 -1.40 -13.51 -8.93
N TYR A 272 -2.52 -14.14 -9.31
CA TYR A 272 -2.50 -15.50 -9.87
C TYR A 272 -1.90 -15.55 -11.28
N ASP A 273 -2.04 -14.47 -12.05
CA ASP A 273 -1.61 -14.42 -13.45
C ASP A 273 -0.73 -13.22 -13.78
N GLY A 274 -0.26 -12.49 -12.78
CA GLY A 274 0.57 -11.30 -12.96
C GLY A 274 -0.18 -10.16 -13.64
N ASN A 275 -1.51 -10.08 -13.46
CA ASN A 275 -2.38 -9.02 -13.97
C ASN A 275 -2.26 -8.78 -15.48
N THR A 276 -1.91 -9.83 -16.24
CA THR A 276 -1.71 -9.70 -17.68
C THR A 276 -3.02 -9.34 -18.37
N GLN A 277 -2.99 -8.29 -19.20
CA GLN A 277 -4.15 -7.89 -20.00
C GLN A 277 -4.44 -8.89 -21.14
N ASN A 278 -3.52 -9.81 -21.41
CA ASN A 278 -3.70 -10.88 -22.41
C ASN A 278 -4.45 -12.06 -21.78
N LYS A 279 -5.74 -12.21 -22.14
CA LYS A 279 -6.61 -13.28 -21.64
C LYS A 279 -6.10 -14.70 -21.92
N GLN A 280 -5.33 -14.91 -22.99
CA GLN A 280 -4.73 -16.22 -23.27
C GLN A 280 -3.57 -16.49 -22.31
N ALA A 281 -2.68 -15.51 -22.13
CA ALA A 281 -1.59 -15.60 -21.18
C ALA A 281 -2.12 -15.78 -19.74
N ALA A 282 -3.19 -15.08 -19.37
CA ALA A 282 -3.85 -15.23 -18.06
C ALA A 282 -4.32 -16.68 -17.83
N ARG A 283 -5.00 -17.28 -18.81
CA ARG A 283 -5.45 -18.68 -18.74
C ARG A 283 -4.29 -19.67 -18.66
N GLN A 284 -3.22 -19.43 -19.41
CA GLN A 284 -2.01 -20.27 -19.37
C GLN A 284 -1.35 -20.19 -17.99
N ARG A 285 -1.11 -18.97 -17.49
CA ARG A 285 -0.54 -18.75 -16.15
C ARG A 285 -1.39 -19.39 -15.06
N ARG A 286 -2.72 -19.24 -15.06
CA ARG A 286 -3.61 -19.88 -14.07
C ARG A 286 -3.67 -21.41 -14.16
N THR A 287 -3.33 -21.99 -15.32
CA THR A 287 -3.21 -23.45 -15.46
C THR A 287 -1.91 -23.94 -14.82
N MET A 288 -0.81 -23.22 -15.06
CA MET A 288 0.56 -23.56 -14.69
C MET A 288 0.93 -23.17 -13.24
N ARG A 289 0.69 -21.91 -12.85
CA ARG A 289 1.00 -21.34 -11.53
C ARG A 289 0.18 -22.02 -10.44
N ILE A 290 0.73 -22.04 -9.23
CA ILE A 290 0.02 -22.52 -8.05
C ILE A 290 -0.86 -21.41 -7.45
N SER A 291 -2.08 -21.75 -7.04
CA SER A 291 -2.98 -20.83 -6.35
C SER A 291 -2.58 -20.62 -4.88
N MET A 292 -3.07 -19.55 -4.25
CA MET A 292 -2.84 -19.33 -2.80
C MET A 292 -3.39 -20.48 -1.93
N PRO A 293 -4.63 -21.00 -2.14
CA PRO A 293 -5.12 -22.16 -1.40
C PRO A 293 -4.22 -23.39 -1.53
N GLU A 294 -3.75 -23.70 -2.74
CA GLU A 294 -2.85 -24.85 -2.98
C GLU A 294 -1.47 -24.70 -2.30
N LEU A 295 -0.97 -23.47 -2.13
CA LEU A 295 0.24 -23.19 -1.34
C LEU A 295 0.01 -23.42 0.15
N ILE A 296 -1.11 -22.92 0.68
CA ILE A 296 -1.49 -23.09 2.09
C ILE A 296 -1.70 -24.58 2.40
N GLU A 297 -2.35 -25.33 1.51
CA GLU A 297 -2.53 -26.78 1.63
C GLU A 297 -1.20 -27.56 1.64
N ARG A 298 -0.17 -27.04 0.95
CA ARG A 298 1.21 -27.55 0.99
C ARG A 298 2.02 -27.08 2.20
N GLY A 299 1.42 -26.30 3.09
CA GLY A 299 2.04 -25.85 4.34
C GLY A 299 2.91 -24.61 4.21
N PHE A 300 2.91 -23.92 3.07
CA PHE A 300 3.63 -22.66 2.93
C PHE A 300 2.98 -21.56 3.78
N SER A 301 3.82 -20.72 4.38
CA SER A 301 3.38 -19.45 4.96
C SER A 301 3.14 -18.45 3.83
N VAL A 302 1.95 -17.85 3.78
CA VAL A 302 1.56 -16.95 2.68
C VAL A 302 0.99 -15.65 3.25
N LEU A 303 1.51 -14.52 2.78
CA LEU A 303 0.90 -13.20 2.94
C LEU A 303 0.10 -12.86 1.68
N ASN A 304 -1.10 -12.33 1.88
CA ASN A 304 -1.96 -11.85 0.80
C ASN A 304 -1.54 -10.44 0.39
N TYR A 305 -1.08 -10.28 -0.85
CA TYR A 305 -0.70 -9.02 -1.48
C TYR A 305 -1.62 -8.69 -2.66
N ASN A 306 -2.85 -9.25 -2.69
CA ASN A 306 -3.85 -9.07 -3.75
C ASN A 306 -3.86 -7.66 -4.33
N SER A 307 -3.25 -7.54 -5.50
CA SER A 307 -3.00 -6.26 -6.16
C SER A 307 -4.26 -5.44 -6.46
N TYR A 308 -5.43 -6.06 -6.59
CA TYR A 308 -6.64 -5.30 -6.86
C TYR A 308 -7.04 -4.40 -5.68
N TYR A 309 -6.93 -4.92 -4.46
CA TYR A 309 -7.34 -4.22 -3.24
C TYR A 309 -6.16 -3.60 -2.49
N LEU A 310 -4.99 -4.22 -2.60
CA LEU A 310 -3.86 -3.97 -1.72
C LEU A 310 -2.70 -3.27 -2.43
N TYR A 311 -2.80 -2.95 -3.72
CA TYR A 311 -1.83 -2.08 -4.37
C TYR A 311 -2.40 -0.67 -4.50
N PHE A 312 -1.52 0.31 -4.34
CA PHE A 312 -1.82 1.70 -4.62
C PHE A 312 -0.64 2.33 -5.36
N ASN A 313 -0.86 2.75 -6.60
CA ASN A 313 0.16 3.43 -7.39
C ASN A 313 -0.19 4.93 -7.40
N PRO A 314 0.48 5.78 -6.59
CA PRO A 314 0.25 7.22 -6.58
C PRO A 314 0.42 7.77 -7.99
N LYS A 315 -0.51 8.61 -8.42
CA LYS A 315 -0.44 9.30 -9.72
C LYS A 315 -0.35 10.79 -9.48
N GLU A 316 0.58 11.46 -10.16
CA GLU A 316 0.69 12.92 -10.14
C GLU A 316 -0.60 13.56 -10.67
N SER A 317 -1.51 13.85 -9.73
CA SER A 317 -2.89 14.27 -10.00
C SER A 317 -3.42 15.01 -8.78
N PRO A 318 -4.28 16.04 -8.97
CA PRO A 318 -4.93 16.72 -7.85
C PRO A 318 -5.89 15.81 -7.07
N ASN A 319 -6.14 14.58 -7.55
CA ASN A 319 -7.11 13.65 -6.97
C ASN A 319 -6.49 12.48 -6.18
N ILE A 320 -5.18 12.44 -5.92
CA ILE A 320 -4.55 11.32 -5.18
C ILE A 320 -5.27 10.99 -3.87
N SER A 321 -5.67 12.00 -3.09
CA SER A 321 -6.42 11.79 -1.85
C SER A 321 -7.79 11.17 -2.11
N LYS A 322 -8.49 11.56 -3.19
CA LYS A 322 -9.79 10.98 -3.56
C LYS A 322 -9.67 9.53 -4.03
N ASP A 323 -8.62 9.23 -4.79
CA ASP A 323 -8.35 7.88 -5.30
C ASP A 323 -7.98 6.95 -4.14
N SER A 324 -7.14 7.40 -3.21
CA SER A 324 -6.82 6.66 -1.98
C SER A 324 -8.04 6.48 -1.08
N ASP A 325 -8.85 7.52 -0.90
CA ASP A 325 -10.11 7.43 -0.15
C ASP A 325 -11.08 6.43 -0.78
N PHE A 326 -11.15 6.37 -2.12
CA PHE A 326 -11.93 5.37 -2.82
C PHE A 326 -11.39 3.95 -2.59
N ALA A 327 -10.09 3.75 -2.77
CA ALA A 327 -9.44 2.46 -2.53
C ALA A 327 -9.67 1.97 -1.10
N MET A 328 -9.55 2.86 -0.11
CA MET A 328 -9.84 2.57 1.30
C MET A 328 -11.29 2.09 1.48
N ARG A 329 -12.27 2.81 0.91
CA ARG A 329 -13.68 2.40 0.99
C ARG A 329 -13.94 1.05 0.31
N ASP A 330 -13.27 0.79 -0.81
CA ASP A 330 -13.38 -0.49 -1.53
C ASP A 330 -12.83 -1.64 -0.69
N VAL A 331 -11.66 -1.47 -0.05
CA VAL A 331 -11.07 -2.44 0.89
C VAL A 331 -12.00 -2.70 2.07
N ILE A 332 -12.52 -1.66 2.72
CA ILE A 332 -13.36 -1.83 3.90
C ILE A 332 -14.61 -2.65 3.56
N LYS A 333 -15.25 -2.32 2.43
CA LYS A 333 -16.54 -2.89 2.02
C LYS A 333 -16.42 -4.27 1.38
N ASN A 334 -15.46 -4.44 0.49
CA ASN A 334 -15.45 -5.56 -0.47
C ASN A 334 -14.29 -6.53 -0.27
N TRP A 335 -13.28 -6.17 0.52
CA TRP A 335 -12.14 -7.04 0.79
C TRP A 335 -12.21 -7.67 2.19
N ASP A 336 -11.72 -8.89 2.31
CA ASP A 336 -11.30 -9.51 3.56
C ASP A 336 -10.08 -10.40 3.26
N LEU A 337 -9.37 -10.83 4.31
CA LEU A 337 -8.08 -11.52 4.17
C LEU A 337 -8.13 -12.74 3.23
N SER A 338 -9.28 -13.41 3.10
CA SER A 338 -9.43 -14.60 2.24
C SER A 338 -9.64 -14.32 0.75
N ILE A 339 -9.80 -13.05 0.35
CA ILE A 339 -9.92 -12.63 -1.05
C ILE A 339 -8.53 -12.33 -1.59
N TRP A 340 -8.00 -13.25 -2.41
CA TRP A 340 -6.62 -13.22 -2.90
C TRP A 340 -6.49 -13.08 -4.43
N ASP A 341 -7.50 -13.54 -5.17
CA ASP A 341 -7.52 -13.54 -6.64
C ASP A 341 -8.30 -12.33 -7.16
N GLU A 342 -7.66 -11.16 -7.20
CA GLU A 342 -8.29 -9.90 -7.62
C GLU A 342 -9.62 -9.64 -6.87
N LYS A 343 -10.73 -9.52 -7.61
CA LYS A 343 -12.10 -9.38 -7.08
C LYS A 343 -12.85 -10.71 -6.94
N ASN A 344 -12.22 -11.82 -7.29
CA ASN A 344 -12.88 -13.11 -7.33
C ASN A 344 -13.20 -13.59 -5.91
N THR A 345 -14.50 -13.79 -5.65
CA THR A 345 -15.00 -14.26 -4.36
C THR A 345 -15.37 -15.75 -4.39
N GLN A 346 -15.28 -16.43 -5.53
CA GLN A 346 -15.67 -17.83 -5.69
C GLN A 346 -14.58 -18.80 -5.22
N ASN A 347 -13.31 -18.38 -5.22
CA ASN A 347 -12.16 -19.19 -4.85
C ASN A 347 -11.45 -18.68 -3.58
N LYS A 348 -12.19 -18.02 -2.69
CA LYS A 348 -11.66 -17.52 -1.41
C LYS A 348 -11.01 -18.66 -0.62
N VAL A 349 -10.00 -18.33 0.18
CA VAL A 349 -9.43 -19.26 1.15
C VAL A 349 -10.48 -19.59 2.22
N ALA A 350 -10.85 -20.86 2.36
CA ALA A 350 -11.92 -21.30 3.26
C ALA A 350 -11.60 -21.03 4.75
N GLU A 351 -10.32 -21.08 5.12
CA GLU A 351 -9.81 -20.84 6.46
C GLU A 351 -8.87 -19.61 6.48
N PRO A 352 -9.41 -18.38 6.57
CA PRO A 352 -8.60 -17.15 6.53
C PRO A 352 -7.54 -17.08 7.63
N ASN A 353 -7.72 -17.80 8.73
CA ASN A 353 -6.75 -17.93 9.82
C ASN A 353 -5.47 -18.66 9.40
N LYS A 354 -5.45 -19.40 8.29
CA LYS A 354 -4.23 -20.00 7.73
C LYS A 354 -3.38 -19.03 6.91
N ILE A 355 -3.93 -17.88 6.52
CA ILE A 355 -3.17 -16.81 5.85
C ILE A 355 -2.34 -16.09 6.90
N SER A 356 -1.04 -15.95 6.68
CA SER A 356 -0.09 -15.40 7.67
C SER A 356 -0.28 -13.89 7.87
N GLY A 357 -0.72 -13.18 6.83
CA GLY A 357 -0.78 -11.73 6.85
C GLY A 357 -1.18 -11.08 5.54
N SER A 358 -1.02 -9.76 5.45
CA SER A 358 -1.14 -8.98 4.21
C SER A 358 -0.40 -7.64 4.31
N ALA A 359 -0.15 -6.99 3.18
CA ALA A 359 0.37 -5.63 3.17
C ALA A 359 -0.34 -4.76 2.14
N LEU A 360 -0.40 -3.46 2.40
CA LEU A 360 -0.53 -2.47 1.33
C LEU A 360 0.80 -2.41 0.59
N ALA A 361 0.81 -2.40 -0.73
CA ALA A 361 1.98 -2.06 -1.54
C ALA A 361 1.78 -0.70 -2.21
N ILE A 362 2.68 0.24 -1.94
CA ILE A 362 2.72 1.55 -2.59
C ILE A 362 3.85 1.52 -3.61
N TRP A 363 3.49 1.46 -4.89
CA TRP A 363 4.43 1.40 -6.02
C TRP A 363 4.62 2.77 -6.67
N GLY A 364 5.85 3.09 -7.06
CA GLY A 364 6.26 4.47 -7.39
C GLY A 364 6.20 4.85 -8.88
N GLU A 365 5.78 3.97 -9.78
CA GLU A 365 5.94 4.10 -11.24
C GLU A 365 5.30 5.38 -11.81
N TYR A 366 4.20 5.83 -11.21
CA TYR A 366 3.42 6.98 -11.66
C TYR A 366 3.45 8.17 -10.69
N ALA A 367 4.26 8.08 -9.63
CA ALA A 367 4.27 9.08 -8.57
C ALA A 367 4.84 10.44 -9.04
N GLY A 368 5.68 10.44 -10.07
CA GLY A 368 6.19 11.66 -10.69
C GLY A 368 6.85 12.58 -9.68
N SER A 369 6.45 13.86 -9.68
CA SER A 369 6.98 14.90 -8.78
C SER A 369 6.32 14.97 -7.39
N LEU A 370 5.38 14.05 -7.08
CA LEU A 370 4.69 14.05 -5.80
C LEU A 370 5.68 14.02 -4.64
N LYS A 371 5.43 14.80 -3.58
CA LYS A 371 6.26 14.71 -2.37
C LYS A 371 5.89 13.46 -1.58
N GLY A 372 6.89 12.78 -1.02
CA GLY A 372 6.68 11.62 -0.16
C GLY A 372 5.68 11.88 0.97
N ASP A 373 5.74 13.04 1.63
CA ASP A 373 4.79 13.40 2.71
C ASP A 373 3.34 13.53 2.20
N SER A 374 3.16 13.99 0.95
CA SER A 374 1.84 14.04 0.33
C SER A 374 1.30 12.63 0.06
N ILE A 375 2.16 11.71 -0.38
CA ILE A 375 1.81 10.30 -0.59
C ILE A 375 1.47 9.64 0.74
N HIS A 376 2.31 9.81 1.77
CA HIS A 376 2.06 9.33 3.13
C HIS A 376 0.70 9.80 3.64
N LYS A 377 0.45 11.12 3.61
CA LYS A 377 -0.81 11.70 4.07
C LYS A 377 -2.00 11.18 3.29
N ALA A 378 -1.88 11.01 1.98
CA ALA A 378 -2.98 10.51 1.14
C ALA A 378 -3.27 9.03 1.41
N THR A 379 -2.24 8.21 1.68
CA THR A 379 -2.36 6.75 1.83
C THR A 379 -2.52 6.27 3.28
N GLU A 380 -2.38 7.17 4.26
CA GLU A 380 -2.41 6.83 5.68
C GLU A 380 -3.67 6.04 6.06
N ASN A 381 -4.85 6.47 5.62
CA ASN A 381 -6.11 5.81 5.98
C ASN A 381 -6.34 4.48 5.24
N LEU A 382 -5.82 4.35 4.01
CA LEU A 382 -5.81 3.08 3.28
C LEU A 382 -4.94 2.04 4.00
N LEU A 383 -3.73 2.44 4.41
CA LEU A 383 -2.81 1.59 5.18
C LEU A 383 -3.44 1.14 6.50
N LYS A 384 -4.07 2.07 7.22
CA LYS A 384 -4.86 1.76 8.43
C LYS A 384 -5.91 0.70 8.14
N ALA A 385 -6.77 0.93 7.15
CA ALA A 385 -7.87 0.03 6.82
C ALA A 385 -7.39 -1.39 6.52
N ILE A 386 -6.30 -1.53 5.74
CA ILE A 386 -5.72 -2.83 5.43
C ILE A 386 -5.21 -3.52 6.70
N ILE A 387 -4.36 -2.86 7.50
CA ILE A 387 -3.83 -3.42 8.77
C ILE A 387 -4.98 -3.92 9.67
N TYR A 388 -6.04 -3.12 9.82
CA TYR A 388 -7.19 -3.50 10.63
C TYR A 388 -7.93 -4.72 10.07
N LYS A 389 -8.19 -4.76 8.76
CA LYS A 389 -8.90 -5.87 8.10
C LYS A 389 -8.08 -7.17 8.15
N THR A 390 -6.74 -7.09 8.06
CA THR A 390 -5.84 -8.23 8.27
C THR A 390 -5.96 -8.77 9.69
N ASN A 391 -5.83 -7.89 10.69
CA ASN A 391 -5.82 -8.28 12.09
C ASN A 391 -7.20 -8.82 12.55
N ALA A 392 -8.30 -8.34 11.96
CA ALA A 392 -9.65 -8.83 12.22
C ALA A 392 -9.83 -10.32 11.89
N ALA A 393 -9.11 -10.84 10.88
CA ALA A 393 -9.16 -12.27 10.54
C ALA A 393 -8.45 -13.17 11.57
N GLY A 394 -7.60 -12.59 12.42
CA GLY A 394 -6.98 -13.27 13.56
C GLY A 394 -7.77 -13.16 14.87
N ASP A 395 -8.85 -12.38 14.90
CA ASP A 395 -9.67 -12.15 16.10
C ASP A 395 -10.77 -13.20 16.26
N SER A 396 -10.46 -14.27 16.98
CA SER A 396 -11.40 -15.35 17.33
C SER A 396 -12.59 -14.89 18.19
N THR A 397 -12.52 -13.70 18.80
CA THR A 397 -13.59 -13.15 19.67
C THR A 397 -14.63 -12.33 18.90
N GLY A 398 -14.35 -11.98 17.62
CA GLY A 398 -15.21 -11.16 16.77
C GLY A 398 -15.44 -9.74 17.30
N THR A 399 -14.56 -9.24 18.18
CA THR A 399 -14.63 -7.92 18.80
C THR A 399 -14.23 -6.83 17.81
N ILE A 400 -13.17 -7.06 17.04
CA ILE A 400 -12.69 -6.18 15.97
C ILE A 400 -13.74 -6.13 14.85
N SER A 401 -14.28 -7.27 14.44
CA SER A 401 -15.33 -7.35 13.40
C SER A 401 -16.62 -6.61 13.79
N ARG A 402 -17.05 -6.66 15.05
CA ARG A 402 -18.22 -5.91 15.54
C ARG A 402 -17.97 -4.39 15.61
N LYS A 403 -16.77 -3.97 16.01
CA LYS A 403 -16.37 -2.54 15.98
C LYS A 403 -16.26 -2.00 14.55
N LEU A 404 -15.80 -2.82 13.60
CA LEU A 404 -15.74 -2.47 12.18
C LEU A 404 -17.13 -2.15 11.62
N GLN A 405 -18.13 -3.00 11.85
CA GLN A 405 -19.52 -2.74 11.42
C GLN A 405 -20.11 -1.44 11.99
N GLN A 406 -19.66 -1.00 13.17
CA GLN A 406 -20.09 0.26 13.78
C GLN A 406 -19.35 1.49 13.24
N LEU A 407 -18.09 1.35 12.87
CA LEU A 407 -17.27 2.43 12.30
C LEU A 407 -17.50 2.65 10.79
N ASP A 408 -17.98 1.63 10.08
CA ASP A 408 -18.14 1.58 8.61
C ASP A 408 -19.05 2.68 8.03
N PHE A 409 -19.99 3.26 8.80
CA PHE A 409 -21.02 4.14 8.22
C PHE A 409 -21.10 5.56 8.81
N ALA A 410 -20.56 5.80 10.01
CA ALA A 410 -20.74 7.10 10.66
C ALA A 410 -19.75 8.17 10.16
N GLN A 411 -18.51 7.81 9.83
CA GLN A 411 -17.49 8.77 9.42
C GLN A 411 -17.36 8.97 7.90
N ILE A 412 -17.73 7.99 7.07
CA ILE A 412 -17.71 8.14 5.61
C ILE A 412 -18.79 9.13 5.15
N ASN A 413 -19.93 9.20 5.84
CA ASN A 413 -20.97 10.21 5.57
C ASN A 413 -20.53 11.65 5.92
N ALA A 414 -19.47 11.83 6.72
CA ALA A 414 -19.04 13.14 7.20
C ALA A 414 -18.20 13.96 6.20
N ASN A 415 -17.74 13.36 5.09
CA ASN A 415 -16.67 13.93 4.25
C ASN A 415 -17.10 14.64 2.96
N SER A 416 -18.34 15.11 2.80
CA SER A 416 -18.73 15.96 1.65
C SER A 416 -18.81 15.29 0.28
N TYR A 417 -19.01 13.96 0.17
CA TYR A 417 -19.10 13.28 -1.14
C TYR A 417 -20.20 12.23 -1.23
N ILE A 418 -20.86 12.10 -2.39
CA ILE A 418 -21.71 10.96 -2.78
C ILE A 418 -20.99 10.20 -3.89
N ASP A 419 -20.66 8.93 -3.67
CA ASP A 419 -20.08 8.06 -4.68
C ASP A 419 -21.19 7.42 -5.53
N LEU A 420 -21.29 7.85 -6.79
CA LEU A 420 -22.38 7.46 -7.69
C LEU A 420 -22.34 5.97 -8.07
N MET A 421 -21.19 5.32 -7.93
CA MET A 421 -21.09 3.88 -8.16
C MET A 421 -21.68 3.06 -7.01
N GLN A 422 -21.79 3.63 -5.82
CA GLN A 422 -22.34 2.99 -4.63
C GLN A 422 -23.86 3.15 -4.50
N VAL A 423 -24.45 4.13 -5.19
CA VAL A 423 -25.89 4.34 -5.24
C VAL A 423 -26.51 3.42 -6.29
N ARG A 424 -27.50 2.61 -5.90
CA ARG A 424 -28.24 1.74 -6.82
C ARG A 424 -29.09 2.57 -7.78
N ASN A 425 -29.43 1.97 -8.92
CA ASN A 425 -30.35 2.61 -9.84
C ASN A 425 -31.69 2.89 -9.15
N ASN A 426 -32.17 4.13 -9.28
CA ASN A 426 -33.39 4.69 -8.70
C ASN A 426 -33.41 4.85 -7.16
N GLU A 427 -32.26 4.69 -6.51
CA GLU A 427 -32.12 4.88 -5.06
C GLU A 427 -32.10 6.37 -4.68
N SER A 428 -32.55 6.68 -3.46
CA SER A 428 -32.58 8.01 -2.88
C SER A 428 -31.54 8.16 -1.78
N VAL A 429 -30.67 9.16 -1.91
CA VAL A 429 -29.67 9.57 -0.92
C VAL A 429 -30.19 10.80 -0.20
N THR A 430 -30.10 10.82 1.13
CA THR A 430 -30.55 11.96 1.95
C THR A 430 -29.35 12.60 2.64
N LEU A 431 -29.23 13.92 2.50
CA LEU A 431 -28.08 14.69 2.96
C LEU A 431 -28.11 15.05 4.46
N GLU A 432 -29.11 14.62 5.23
CA GLU A 432 -29.26 14.97 6.66
C GLU A 432 -28.01 14.68 7.51
N ASN A 433 -27.20 13.69 7.13
CA ASN A 433 -25.95 13.33 7.81
C ASN A 433 -24.68 13.79 7.07
N TYR A 434 -24.82 14.62 6.04
CA TYR A 434 -23.72 15.11 5.22
C TYR A 434 -23.39 16.57 5.60
N PRO A 435 -22.14 17.01 5.39
CA PRO A 435 -21.77 18.42 5.59
C PRO A 435 -22.47 19.33 4.58
N GLN A 436 -22.44 20.64 4.85
CA GLN A 436 -23.13 21.65 4.04
C GLN A 436 -22.72 21.69 2.56
N THR A 437 -21.54 21.22 2.19
CA THR A 437 -21.13 21.13 0.79
C THR A 437 -20.88 19.67 0.45
N VAL A 438 -21.46 19.19 -0.65
CA VAL A 438 -21.37 17.81 -1.10
C VAL A 438 -20.95 17.79 -2.57
N HIS A 439 -20.11 16.83 -2.94
CA HIS A 439 -19.60 16.64 -4.29
C HIS A 439 -19.97 15.24 -4.79
N LEU A 440 -20.13 15.07 -6.10
CA LEU A 440 -20.34 13.74 -6.68
C LEU A 440 -19.00 13.12 -7.08
N LEU A 441 -18.74 11.87 -6.70
CA LEU A 441 -17.56 11.11 -7.11
C LEU A 441 -17.89 10.12 -8.23
N GLN A 442 -16.85 9.77 -8.98
CA GLN A 442 -16.88 8.78 -10.05
C GLN A 442 -17.86 9.07 -11.18
N THR A 443 -18.07 10.36 -11.49
CA THR A 443 -18.95 10.78 -12.57
C THR A 443 -18.58 10.14 -13.91
N ASN A 444 -17.28 10.06 -14.23
CA ASN A 444 -16.78 9.42 -15.45
C ASN A 444 -17.11 7.91 -15.53
N ALA A 445 -17.26 7.24 -14.38
CA ALA A 445 -17.61 5.81 -14.33
C ALA A 445 -19.08 5.56 -14.71
N LEU A 446 -19.90 6.60 -14.87
CA LEU A 446 -21.25 6.51 -15.41
C LEU A 446 -21.30 6.44 -16.94
N SER A 447 -20.17 6.63 -17.62
CA SER A 447 -20.14 6.57 -19.09
C SER A 447 -20.56 5.19 -19.60
N GLY A 448 -21.51 5.16 -20.55
CA GLY A 448 -22.09 3.92 -21.06
C GLY A 448 -23.05 3.19 -20.11
N LYS A 449 -23.45 3.82 -19.01
CA LYS A 449 -24.48 3.32 -18.08
C LYS A 449 -25.76 4.15 -18.21
N LYS A 450 -26.87 3.57 -17.74
CA LYS A 450 -28.18 4.21 -17.64
C LYS A 450 -28.69 4.14 -16.19
N ARG A 451 -28.38 5.17 -15.40
CA ARG A 451 -28.80 5.28 -13.99
C ARG A 451 -29.70 6.48 -13.75
N VAL A 452 -30.67 6.31 -12.87
CA VAL A 452 -31.49 7.36 -12.26
C VAL A 452 -31.10 7.46 -10.79
N LEU A 453 -30.83 8.66 -10.30
CA LEU A 453 -30.33 8.89 -8.95
C LEU A 453 -31.15 10.00 -8.32
N TRP A 454 -31.43 9.91 -7.02
CA TRP A 454 -32.20 10.91 -6.30
C TRP A 454 -31.41 11.39 -5.09
N VAL A 455 -31.23 12.70 -4.94
CA VAL A 455 -30.51 13.30 -3.82
C VAL A 455 -31.41 14.33 -3.16
N SER A 456 -31.73 14.10 -1.89
CA SER A 456 -32.60 14.95 -1.10
C SER A 456 -31.86 15.63 0.04
N GLY A 457 -32.23 16.86 0.38
CA GLY A 457 -31.49 17.68 1.33
C GLY A 457 -32.31 18.84 1.86
N SER A 458 -31.62 19.91 2.26
CA SER A 458 -32.23 21.12 2.80
C SER A 458 -31.39 22.34 2.38
N HIS A 459 -31.89 23.55 2.64
CA HIS A 459 -31.28 24.83 2.23
C HIS A 459 -29.85 25.08 2.74
N VAL A 460 -29.40 24.34 3.76
CA VAL A 460 -28.01 24.42 4.24
C VAL A 460 -27.05 23.60 3.38
N HIS A 461 -27.56 22.70 2.54
CA HIS A 461 -26.77 21.83 1.68
C HIS A 461 -26.55 22.49 0.31
N LYS A 462 -25.32 22.35 -0.16
CA LYS A 462 -24.82 22.77 -1.45
C LYS A 462 -24.29 21.55 -2.17
N ILE A 463 -24.56 21.43 -3.45
CA ILE A 463 -23.97 20.40 -4.28
C ILE A 463 -23.12 21.03 -5.38
N ARG A 464 -21.89 20.55 -5.53
CA ARG A 464 -21.02 20.96 -6.64
C ARG A 464 -21.06 19.88 -7.71
N LEU A 465 -21.69 20.21 -8.83
CA LEU A 465 -21.75 19.33 -9.99
C LEU A 465 -20.52 19.54 -10.88
N GLU A 466 -20.04 18.45 -11.47
CA GLU A 466 -19.03 18.54 -12.53
C GLU A 466 -19.66 19.12 -13.82
N PRO A 467 -18.89 19.83 -14.67
CA PRO A 467 -19.42 20.54 -15.84
C PRO A 467 -20.19 19.68 -16.85
N GLN A 468 -19.99 18.36 -16.85
CA GLN A 468 -20.72 17.44 -17.72
C GLN A 468 -22.18 17.19 -17.32
N TRP A 469 -22.59 17.53 -16.09
CA TRP A 469 -23.98 17.47 -15.68
C TRP A 469 -24.72 18.70 -16.17
N GLN A 470 -25.77 18.49 -16.96
CA GLN A 470 -26.57 19.58 -17.52
C GLN A 470 -27.95 19.58 -16.90
N LYS A 471 -28.35 20.73 -16.35
CA LYS A 471 -29.71 20.93 -15.84
C LYS A 471 -30.72 20.69 -16.95
N THR A 472 -31.68 19.83 -16.70
CA THR A 472 -32.81 19.56 -17.60
C THR A 472 -34.00 20.39 -17.14
N GLY A 473 -34.86 20.84 -18.04
CA GLY A 473 -36.09 21.56 -17.66
C GLY A 473 -37.15 20.67 -16.97
N LEU A 474 -36.80 19.43 -16.62
CA LEU A 474 -37.70 18.45 -16.03
C LEU A 474 -37.73 18.61 -14.51
N ASN A 475 -38.95 18.54 -13.96
CA ASN A 475 -39.21 18.61 -12.53
C ASN A 475 -40.12 17.45 -12.12
N GLU A 476 -39.91 16.92 -10.92
CA GLU A 476 -40.73 15.83 -10.37
C GLU A 476 -40.97 16.02 -8.88
N LYS A 477 -42.11 15.55 -8.39
CA LYS A 477 -42.42 15.52 -6.95
C LYS A 477 -42.35 14.10 -6.44
N ARG A 478 -41.55 13.88 -5.40
CA ARG A 478 -41.38 12.57 -4.76
C ARG A 478 -41.30 12.73 -3.25
N ASN A 479 -42.08 11.94 -2.51
CA ASN A 479 -42.10 11.94 -1.04
C ASN A 479 -42.25 13.33 -0.40
N GLY A 480 -43.13 14.17 -0.96
CA GLY A 480 -43.39 15.52 -0.45
C GLY A 480 -42.32 16.57 -0.78
N LYS A 481 -41.28 16.21 -1.55
CA LYS A 481 -40.21 17.10 -2.00
C LYS A 481 -40.29 17.31 -3.51
N SER A 482 -39.87 18.49 -3.98
CA SER A 482 -39.74 18.80 -5.40
C SER A 482 -38.28 18.64 -5.82
N TYR A 483 -38.05 18.09 -7.01
CA TYR A 483 -36.73 17.81 -7.55
C TYR A 483 -36.60 18.38 -8.96
N THR A 484 -35.41 18.88 -9.26
CA THR A 484 -34.98 19.24 -10.61
C THR A 484 -34.01 18.19 -11.15
N ALA A 485 -34.20 17.76 -12.41
CA ALA A 485 -33.33 16.76 -13.03
C ALA A 485 -32.11 17.39 -13.71
N TYR A 486 -30.98 16.70 -13.60
CA TYR A 486 -29.71 16.95 -14.28
C TYR A 486 -29.34 15.71 -15.08
N LYS A 487 -28.76 15.90 -16.27
CA LYS A 487 -28.44 14.80 -17.20
C LYS A 487 -26.95 14.78 -17.51
N TYR A 488 -26.37 13.58 -17.48
CA TYR A 488 -25.05 13.28 -18.00
C TYR A 488 -25.13 12.01 -18.84
N GLN A 489 -24.97 12.15 -20.16
CA GLN A 489 -25.25 11.09 -21.13
C GLN A 489 -26.65 10.47 -20.89
N ASP A 490 -26.76 9.15 -20.67
CA ASP A 490 -28.01 8.46 -20.41
C ASP A 490 -28.39 8.40 -18.92
N ASN A 491 -27.64 9.09 -18.05
CA ASN A 491 -27.89 9.11 -16.61
C ASN A 491 -28.67 10.36 -16.20
N ILE A 492 -29.56 10.21 -15.22
CA ILE A 492 -30.39 11.28 -14.66
C ILE A 492 -30.12 11.38 -13.16
N LEU A 493 -29.85 12.59 -12.69
CA LEU A 493 -29.73 12.95 -11.28
C LEU A 493 -30.87 13.92 -10.92
N TRP A 494 -31.75 13.50 -10.03
CA TRP A 494 -32.79 14.33 -9.44
C TRP A 494 -32.27 14.96 -8.15
N LEU A 495 -32.17 16.29 -8.15
CA LEU A 495 -31.75 17.06 -6.99
C LEU A 495 -32.93 17.80 -6.38
N ASP A 496 -33.13 17.59 -5.09
CA ASP A 496 -34.14 18.31 -4.29
C ASP A 496 -33.92 19.81 -4.43
N ASP A 497 -35.00 20.54 -4.74
CA ASP A 497 -34.97 21.98 -5.03
C ASP A 497 -34.52 22.81 -3.81
N ASN A 498 -34.52 22.22 -2.61
CA ASN A 498 -33.97 22.84 -1.42
C ASN A 498 -32.42 22.80 -1.36
N ILE A 499 -31.75 22.05 -2.22
CA ILE A 499 -30.28 22.01 -2.30
C ILE A 499 -29.81 23.11 -3.25
N THR A 500 -28.81 23.89 -2.85
CA THR A 500 -28.22 24.91 -3.72
C THR A 500 -27.13 24.30 -4.62
N GLU A 501 -27.22 24.45 -5.94
CA GLU A 501 -26.13 24.12 -6.86
C GLU A 501 -25.02 25.19 -6.77
N GLN A 502 -23.75 24.78 -6.68
CA GLN A 502 -22.58 25.67 -6.55
C GLN A 502 -21.62 25.58 -7.73
#